data_AF-A0A2V7TYM6-F1
#
_entry.id   AF-A0A2V7TYM6-F1
#
_cell.length_a   1.000
_cell.length_b   1.000
_cell.length_c   1.000
_cell.angle_alpha   90.00
_cell.angle_beta   90.00
_cell.angle_gamma   90.00
#
_symmetry.space_group_name_H-M   'P 1'
#
loop_
_entity.id
_entity.type
_entity.pdbx_description
1 polymer ?
#
loop_
_entity_poly.entity_id
_entity_poly.type
_entity_poly.pdbx_seq_one_letter_code
_entity_poly.pdbx_strand_id
1 'polypeptide(L)'
;MAQRGTYGFETDGGRLLDNTANLDRLRRLFRDGAIIDDEFGPGNPGDFDNGSWHILCHLAGGTGVFGGAGGPTWAAITHEPRADRYRATLSFKDQRTTKTVPIGEAAATARLRERPLVGFVEGSSVGHIAARNVRDARNAFNGWPRQMFDRPASDKNSDGGTVWEQWCVTRDIRPSSPIGDSALRAYLTLVSLLGGRYVAAVARGRREHEHPRHLCALVKAGVLTREDALWDVTPRPIPADAERLLLEARPADSVKAAALLTWEPREPCYYMFPRRIDRWSRAADVRGDLQRYAVP
;
A
#
# COMPACT_ATOMS: atom_id res chain seq x y z
N MET A 1 -14.34 -3.73 -21.36
CA MET A 1 -13.08 -4.07 -20.67
C MET A 1 -11.92 -3.67 -21.55
N ALA A 2 -10.98 -2.89 -21.04
CA ALA A 2 -9.80 -2.43 -21.78
C ALA A 2 -8.52 -3.00 -21.15
N GLN A 3 -7.46 -3.15 -21.95
CA GLN A 3 -6.14 -3.54 -21.46
C GLN A 3 -5.21 -2.32 -21.37
N ARG A 4 -4.33 -2.28 -20.36
CA ARG A 4 -3.41 -1.16 -20.13
C ARG A 4 -1.97 -1.64 -19.91
N GLY A 5 -1.03 -0.89 -20.50
CA GLY A 5 0.42 -1.02 -20.33
C GLY A 5 1.02 -2.30 -20.92
N THR A 6 2.34 -2.45 -20.78
CA THR A 6 3.11 -3.57 -21.40
C THR A 6 2.74 -4.94 -20.84
N TYR A 7 2.15 -5.00 -19.64
CA TYR A 7 1.70 -6.24 -19.01
C TYR A 7 0.24 -6.60 -19.35
N GLY A 8 -0.48 -5.72 -20.06
CA GLY A 8 -1.84 -5.96 -20.51
C GLY A 8 -2.85 -6.09 -19.37
N PHE A 9 -2.75 -5.25 -18.33
CA PHE A 9 -3.67 -5.27 -17.19
C PHE A 9 -5.11 -4.97 -17.62
N GLU A 10 -6.05 -5.77 -17.14
CA GLU A 10 -7.48 -5.56 -17.42
C GLU A 10 -8.04 -4.45 -16.55
N THR A 11 -8.80 -3.57 -17.17
CA THR A 11 -9.37 -2.38 -16.54
C THR A 11 -10.85 -2.21 -16.82
N ASP A 12 -11.54 -1.58 -15.87
CA ASP A 12 -12.90 -1.07 -16.00
C ASP A 12 -12.99 0.33 -15.38
N GLY A 13 -13.59 1.29 -16.10
CA GLY A 13 -13.60 2.70 -15.70
C GLY A 13 -12.22 3.29 -15.39
N GLY A 14 -11.16 2.78 -16.02
CA GLY A 14 -9.77 3.17 -15.75
C GLY A 14 -9.12 2.56 -14.50
N ARG A 15 -9.85 1.74 -13.72
CA ARG A 15 -9.33 1.04 -12.55
C ARG A 15 -8.95 -0.39 -12.91
N LEU A 16 -7.95 -0.94 -12.21
CA LEU A 16 -7.62 -2.36 -12.35
C LEU A 16 -8.77 -3.23 -11.87
N LEU A 17 -9.08 -4.30 -12.60
CA LEU A 17 -10.01 -5.31 -12.12
C LEU A 17 -9.35 -6.21 -11.06
N ASP A 18 -10.08 -6.52 -9.99
CA ASP A 18 -9.68 -7.55 -9.03
C ASP A 18 -10.09 -8.92 -9.56
N ASN A 19 -9.18 -9.55 -10.32
CA ASN A 19 -9.38 -10.88 -10.88
C ASN A 19 -8.06 -11.69 -10.86
N THR A 20 -8.13 -12.97 -11.21
CA THR A 20 -6.96 -13.85 -11.19
C THR A 20 -5.93 -13.46 -12.25
N ALA A 21 -6.36 -13.02 -13.43
CA ALA A 21 -5.45 -12.64 -14.51
C ALA A 21 -4.58 -11.42 -14.13
N ASN A 22 -5.16 -10.39 -13.50
CA ASN A 22 -4.42 -9.25 -12.98
C ASN A 22 -3.55 -9.62 -11.77
N LEU A 23 -3.98 -10.56 -10.92
CA LEU A 23 -3.11 -11.07 -9.86
C LEU A 23 -1.85 -11.72 -10.44
N ASP A 24 -2.00 -12.56 -11.46
CA ASP A 24 -0.87 -13.22 -12.13
C ASP A 24 0.04 -12.21 -12.82
N ARG A 25 -0.52 -11.15 -13.43
CA ARG A 25 0.26 -10.05 -14.02
C ARG A 25 1.04 -9.27 -12.97
N LEU A 26 0.44 -8.93 -11.82
CA LEU A 26 1.16 -8.28 -10.71
C LEU A 26 2.26 -9.19 -10.16
N ARG A 27 2.01 -10.51 -10.08
CA ARG A 27 2.99 -11.49 -9.63
C ARG A 27 4.20 -11.55 -10.55
N ARG A 28 3.98 -11.51 -11.87
CA ARG A 28 5.06 -11.41 -12.85
C ARG A 28 5.81 -10.08 -12.73
N LEU A 29 5.07 -8.97 -12.64
CA LEU A 29 5.63 -7.63 -12.56
C LEU A 29 6.61 -7.46 -11.39
N PHE A 30 6.19 -7.81 -10.18
CA PHE A 30 7.03 -7.61 -8.98
C PHE A 30 8.21 -8.59 -8.87
N ARG A 31 8.37 -9.50 -9.83
CA ARG A 31 9.55 -10.37 -10.00
C ARG A 31 10.39 -10.00 -11.22
N ASP A 32 9.93 -9.04 -12.02
CA ASP A 32 10.65 -8.58 -13.20
C ASP A 32 11.68 -7.54 -12.75
N GLY A 33 12.94 -7.95 -12.66
CA GLY A 33 14.07 -7.05 -12.44
C GLY A 33 14.37 -6.19 -13.65
N ALA A 34 14.16 -6.70 -14.86
CA ALA A 34 14.52 -6.00 -16.09
C ALA A 34 13.70 -4.73 -16.32
N ILE A 35 12.41 -4.71 -15.95
CA ILE A 35 11.60 -3.48 -16.07
C ILE A 35 12.05 -2.36 -15.12
N ILE A 36 12.80 -2.69 -14.07
CA ILE A 36 13.42 -1.74 -13.14
C ILE A 36 14.95 -1.71 -13.27
N ASP A 37 15.54 -2.23 -14.35
CA ASP A 37 17.00 -2.32 -14.56
C ASP A 37 17.76 -2.92 -13.35
N ASP A 38 17.17 -3.93 -12.70
CA ASP A 38 17.68 -4.61 -11.50
C ASP A 38 17.90 -3.70 -10.27
N GLU A 39 17.32 -2.50 -10.27
CA GLU A 39 17.42 -1.52 -9.20
C GLU A 39 16.40 -1.81 -8.09
N PHE A 40 16.55 -2.92 -7.38
CA PHE A 40 15.57 -3.38 -6.37
C PHE A 40 15.49 -2.50 -5.10
N GLY A 41 16.48 -1.62 -4.87
CA GLY A 41 16.69 -0.95 -3.59
C GLY A 41 17.42 -1.91 -2.62
N PRO A 42 17.13 -1.91 -1.30
CA PRO A 42 17.79 -2.79 -0.33
C PRO A 42 17.30 -4.25 -0.37
N GLY A 43 16.73 -4.69 -1.50
CA GLY A 43 16.15 -6.02 -1.70
C GLY A 43 16.84 -6.77 -2.84
N ASN A 44 18.16 -6.92 -2.81
CA ASN A 44 18.93 -7.45 -3.93
C ASN A 44 18.72 -8.96 -4.16
N PRO A 45 18.91 -9.45 -5.40
CA PRO A 45 19.03 -10.88 -5.68
C PRO A 45 20.17 -11.49 -4.85
N GLY A 46 19.93 -12.65 -4.22
CA GLY A 46 20.85 -13.29 -3.28
C GLY A 46 20.39 -13.19 -1.81
N ASP A 47 19.81 -12.05 -1.43
CA ASP A 47 18.95 -11.99 -0.23
C ASP A 47 17.59 -12.65 -0.51
N PHE A 48 17.19 -12.70 -1.79
CA PHE A 48 15.94 -13.28 -2.30
C PHE A 48 16.15 -13.94 -3.67
N ASP A 49 15.26 -14.87 -4.04
CA ASP A 49 15.33 -15.61 -5.31
C ASP A 49 15.23 -14.69 -6.56
N ASN A 50 14.48 -13.57 -6.47
CA ASN A 50 14.23 -12.65 -7.61
C ASN A 50 14.44 -11.17 -7.26
N GLY A 51 15.04 -10.85 -6.10
CA GLY A 51 15.01 -9.50 -5.53
C GLY A 51 13.59 -9.08 -5.09
N SER A 52 13.46 -7.86 -4.57
CA SER A 52 12.17 -7.31 -4.12
C SER A 52 12.07 -5.82 -4.41
N TRP A 53 11.02 -5.40 -5.10
CA TRP A 53 10.76 -3.98 -5.37
C TRP A 53 10.53 -3.23 -4.06
N HIS A 54 11.49 -2.39 -3.66
CA HIS A 54 11.40 -1.61 -2.43
C HIS A 54 10.09 -0.78 -2.33
N ILE A 55 9.50 -0.33 -3.44
CA ILE A 55 8.24 0.42 -3.41
C ILE A 55 7.02 -0.39 -2.94
N LEU A 56 7.02 -1.71 -3.14
CA LEU A 56 5.83 -2.55 -2.95
C LEU A 56 5.32 -2.55 -1.52
N CYS A 57 6.23 -2.46 -0.55
CA CYS A 57 5.83 -2.35 0.84
C CYS A 57 5.05 -1.07 1.16
N HIS A 58 5.41 0.04 0.52
CA HIS A 58 4.78 1.31 0.75
C HIS A 58 3.37 1.23 0.18
N LEU A 59 3.28 0.69 -1.03
CA LEU A 59 2.03 0.40 -1.72
C LEU A 59 1.12 -0.57 -0.95
N ALA A 60 1.68 -1.53 -0.22
CA ALA A 60 0.92 -2.46 0.61
C ALA A 60 0.52 -1.85 1.97
N GLY A 61 1.32 -0.95 2.52
CA GLY A 61 1.07 -0.31 3.81
C GLY A 61 0.23 0.97 3.70
N GLY A 62 0.12 1.52 2.50
CA GLY A 62 -0.74 2.65 2.19
C GLY A 62 -2.21 2.32 2.39
N THR A 63 -3.02 3.36 2.59
CA THR A 63 -4.43 3.21 2.90
C THR A 63 -5.29 4.24 2.18
N GLY A 64 -6.57 3.93 2.03
CA GLY A 64 -7.59 4.84 1.54
C GLY A 64 -8.59 5.19 2.63
N VAL A 65 -9.13 6.41 2.57
CA VAL A 65 -10.15 6.88 3.51
C VAL A 65 -11.39 7.32 2.77
N PHE A 66 -12.52 6.77 3.19
CA PHE A 66 -13.84 7.14 2.70
C PHE A 66 -14.56 7.99 3.74
N GLY A 67 -15.05 9.16 3.31
CA GLY A 67 -15.80 10.09 4.14
C GLY A 67 -17.30 9.81 4.12
N GLY A 68 -18.06 10.55 4.93
CA GLY A 68 -19.52 10.51 4.92
C GLY A 68 -20.15 10.54 6.31
N ALA A 69 -21.49 10.54 6.34
CA ALA A 69 -22.25 10.50 7.58
C ALA A 69 -21.86 9.28 8.44
N GLY A 70 -21.59 9.49 9.73
CA GLY A 70 -21.12 8.45 10.65
C GLY A 70 -19.60 8.27 10.74
N GLY A 71 -18.82 9.23 10.24
CA GLY A 71 -17.36 9.29 10.40
C GLY A 71 -16.58 8.51 9.34
N PRO A 72 -15.24 8.52 9.39
CA PRO A 72 -14.39 7.93 8.35
C PRO A 72 -14.49 6.39 8.30
N THR A 73 -14.33 5.84 7.10
CA THR A 73 -14.05 4.42 6.87
C THR A 73 -12.62 4.28 6.35
N TRP A 74 -11.87 3.38 6.97
CA TRP A 74 -10.46 3.11 6.67
C TRP A 74 -10.33 1.86 5.81
N ALA A 75 -9.74 1.96 4.62
CA ALA A 75 -9.46 0.85 3.73
C ALA A 75 -7.97 0.54 3.73
N ALA A 76 -7.59 -0.69 4.11
CA ALA A 76 -6.19 -1.08 4.24
C ALA A 76 -6.01 -2.59 4.07
N ILE A 77 -4.76 -3.02 3.95
CA ILE A 77 -4.39 -4.42 4.13
C ILE A 77 -4.24 -4.71 5.63
N THR A 78 -4.96 -5.70 6.14
CA THR A 78 -4.90 -6.13 7.54
C THR A 78 -4.64 -7.63 7.64
N HIS A 79 -4.06 -8.07 8.77
CA HIS A 79 -3.87 -9.48 9.07
C HIS A 79 -5.11 -10.12 9.68
N GLU A 80 -5.45 -11.33 9.25
CA GLU A 80 -6.46 -12.20 9.83
C GLU A 80 -5.77 -13.30 10.67
N PRO A 81 -5.77 -13.19 12.01
CA PRO A 81 -4.98 -14.09 12.86
C PRO A 81 -5.36 -15.56 12.77
N ARG A 82 -6.65 -15.87 12.55
CA ARG A 82 -7.14 -17.25 12.51
C ARG A 82 -6.66 -18.03 11.30
N ALA A 83 -6.51 -17.35 10.16
CA ALA A 83 -6.10 -17.96 8.91
C ALA A 83 -4.61 -17.73 8.58
N ASP A 84 -3.95 -16.86 9.36
CA ASP A 84 -2.62 -16.31 9.09
C ASP A 84 -2.47 -15.80 7.65
N ARG A 85 -3.36 -14.87 7.27
CA ARG A 85 -3.42 -14.29 5.92
C ARG A 85 -3.67 -12.80 5.96
N TYR A 86 -3.30 -12.11 4.88
CA TYR A 86 -3.69 -10.73 4.68
C TYR A 86 -4.98 -10.64 3.88
N ARG A 87 -5.77 -9.60 4.18
CA ARG A 87 -6.96 -9.23 3.44
C ARG A 87 -7.02 -7.73 3.27
N ALA A 88 -7.58 -7.29 2.14
CA ALA A 88 -8.04 -5.92 2.01
C ALA A 88 -9.34 -5.79 2.82
N THR A 89 -9.36 -4.88 3.79
CA THR A 89 -10.51 -4.71 4.69
C THR A 89 -10.95 -3.26 4.77
N LEU A 90 -12.21 -3.07 5.18
CA LEU A 90 -12.75 -1.81 5.63
C LEU A 90 -12.94 -1.85 7.14
N SER A 91 -12.44 -0.82 7.81
CA SER A 91 -12.64 -0.58 9.23
C SER A 91 -13.45 0.69 9.44
N PHE A 92 -14.45 0.63 10.31
CA PHE A 92 -15.31 1.76 10.61
C PHE A 92 -15.89 1.65 12.01
N LYS A 93 -16.33 2.79 12.55
CA LYS A 93 -17.04 2.84 13.82
C LYS A 93 -18.45 2.28 13.63
N ASP A 94 -18.79 1.28 14.43
CA ASP A 94 -20.13 0.69 14.55
C ASP A 94 -20.56 0.85 16.01
N GLN A 95 -21.48 1.79 16.25
CA GLN A 95 -21.86 2.23 17.59
C GLN A 95 -20.63 2.63 18.45
N ARG A 96 -20.27 1.79 19.44
CA ARG A 96 -19.14 2.01 20.37
C ARG A 96 -17.88 1.23 20.01
N THR A 97 -17.92 0.35 19.02
CA THR A 97 -16.79 -0.50 18.64
C THR A 97 -16.31 -0.18 17.23
N THR A 98 -15.12 -0.68 16.88
CA THR A 98 -14.66 -0.70 15.49
C THR A 98 -14.98 -2.07 14.91
N LYS A 99 -15.68 -2.05 13.77
CA LYS A 99 -15.90 -3.24 12.95
C LYS A 99 -14.91 -3.24 11.79
N THR A 100 -14.33 -4.41 11.52
CA THR A 100 -13.46 -4.63 10.35
C THR A 100 -14.05 -5.75 9.52
N VAL A 101 -14.26 -5.51 8.23
CA VAL A 101 -14.85 -6.47 7.29
C VAL A 101 -14.02 -6.56 6.01
N PRO A 102 -13.87 -7.73 5.38
CA PRO A 102 -13.23 -7.85 4.08
C PRO A 102 -13.93 -7.05 2.98
N ILE A 103 -13.14 -6.42 2.11
CA ILE A 103 -13.65 -5.79 0.89
C ILE A 103 -14.17 -6.89 -0.05
N GLY A 104 -15.32 -6.64 -0.67
CA GLY A 104 -16.04 -7.62 -1.50
C GLY A 104 -17.19 -8.31 -0.78
N GLU A 105 -17.24 -8.28 0.56
CA GLU A 105 -18.41 -8.73 1.31
C GLU A 105 -19.56 -7.71 1.26
N ALA A 106 -20.80 -8.20 1.40
CA ALA A 106 -22.01 -7.37 1.33
C ALA A 106 -21.98 -6.17 2.31
N ALA A 107 -21.45 -6.37 3.52
CA ALA A 107 -21.30 -5.31 4.51
C ALA A 107 -20.34 -4.20 4.06
N ALA A 108 -19.24 -4.56 3.40
CA ALA A 108 -18.29 -3.60 2.86
C ALA A 108 -18.90 -2.83 1.68
N THR A 109 -19.54 -3.55 0.76
CA THR A 109 -20.22 -2.97 -0.42
C THR A 109 -21.32 -2.00 -0.01
N ALA A 110 -22.17 -2.38 0.95
CA ALA A 110 -23.21 -1.50 1.49
C ALA A 110 -22.61 -0.24 2.11
N ARG A 111 -21.48 -0.37 2.82
CA ARG A 111 -20.80 0.77 3.45
C ARG A 111 -20.20 1.73 2.42
N LEU A 112 -19.63 1.23 1.32
CA LEU A 112 -18.96 2.04 0.30
C LEU A 112 -19.91 2.75 -0.66
N ARG A 113 -21.13 2.23 -0.88
CA ARG A 113 -22.07 2.70 -1.92
C ARG A 113 -22.29 4.22 -1.92
N GLU A 114 -22.32 4.85 -0.75
CA GLU A 114 -22.67 6.26 -0.58
C GLU A 114 -21.53 7.08 0.02
N ARG A 115 -20.32 6.51 0.07
CA ARG A 115 -19.18 7.14 0.74
C ARG A 115 -18.15 7.58 -0.28
N PRO A 116 -17.89 8.89 -0.43
CA PRO A 116 -16.84 9.35 -1.32
C PRO A 116 -15.46 8.99 -0.75
N LEU A 117 -14.54 8.64 -1.65
CA LEU A 117 -13.12 8.58 -1.33
C LEU A 117 -12.63 10.01 -1.07
N VAL A 118 -12.11 10.27 0.13
CA VAL A 118 -11.68 11.62 0.56
C VAL A 118 -10.17 11.75 0.73
N GLY A 119 -9.42 10.66 0.66
CA GLY A 119 -7.97 10.75 0.67
C GLY A 119 -7.26 9.42 0.88
N PHE A 120 -5.94 9.54 0.97
CA PHE A 120 -5.01 8.44 1.21
C PHE A 120 -4.06 8.77 2.36
N VAL A 121 -3.50 7.75 2.99
CA VAL A 121 -2.46 7.89 4.02
C VAL A 121 -1.29 6.98 3.69
N GLU A 122 -0.05 7.48 3.83
CA GLU A 122 1.17 6.68 3.75
C GLU A 122 1.15 5.53 4.78
N GLY A 123 1.75 4.39 4.43
CA GLY A 123 2.05 3.36 5.42
C GLY A 123 3.22 3.73 6.34
N SER A 124 3.18 3.26 7.60
CA SER A 124 4.28 3.48 8.55
C SER A 124 5.44 2.52 8.32
N SER A 125 6.67 3.05 8.28
CA SER A 125 7.90 2.23 8.28
C SER A 125 8.65 2.29 9.61
N VAL A 126 7.95 2.64 10.69
CA VAL A 126 8.33 2.38 12.10
C VAL A 126 7.10 1.90 12.89
N GLY A 127 7.30 1.35 14.09
CA GLY A 127 6.23 0.93 14.99
C GLY A 127 5.81 -0.53 14.82
N HIS A 128 4.54 -0.81 15.10
CA HIS A 128 4.03 -2.18 15.13
C HIS A 128 3.60 -2.69 13.75
N ILE A 129 3.64 -4.01 13.57
CA ILE A 129 3.11 -4.68 12.36
C ILE A 129 1.62 -5.03 12.53
N ALA A 130 0.94 -5.45 11.46
CA ALA A 130 -0.46 -5.88 11.55
C ALA A 130 -0.56 -7.27 12.22
N ALA A 131 0.35 -8.21 11.96
CA ALA A 131 0.39 -9.52 12.63
C ALA A 131 1.27 -9.56 13.89
N ARG A 132 1.08 -8.62 14.81
CA ARG A 132 1.86 -8.52 16.06
C ARG A 132 2.00 -9.82 16.87
N ASN A 133 1.01 -10.72 16.74
CA ASN A 133 0.93 -11.95 17.55
C ASN A 133 1.43 -13.20 16.81
N VAL A 134 1.94 -13.06 15.60
CA VAL A 134 2.54 -14.17 14.87
C VAL A 134 3.92 -14.50 15.46
N ARG A 135 4.24 -15.79 15.47
CA ARG A 135 5.56 -16.31 15.83
C ARG A 135 6.05 -17.23 14.72
N ASP A 136 6.71 -16.64 13.73
CA ASP A 136 7.31 -17.41 12.64
C ASP A 136 8.52 -18.20 13.14
N ALA A 137 8.82 -19.32 12.49
CA ALA A 137 10.06 -20.06 12.70
C ALA A 137 11.29 -19.18 12.36
N ARG A 138 12.44 -19.44 13.00
CA ARG A 138 13.66 -18.62 12.87
C ARG A 138 14.12 -18.43 11.42
N ASN A 139 13.88 -19.40 10.56
CA ASN A 139 14.28 -19.42 9.15
C ASN A 139 13.14 -19.04 8.18
N ALA A 140 11.98 -18.61 8.68
CA ALA A 140 10.91 -18.11 7.83
C ALA A 140 11.41 -16.92 6.99
N PHE A 141 10.96 -16.83 5.74
CA PHE A 141 11.28 -15.73 4.83
C PHE A 141 12.80 -15.45 4.72
N ASN A 142 13.60 -16.51 4.56
CA ASN A 142 15.07 -16.44 4.48
C ASN A 142 15.73 -15.81 5.73
N GLY A 143 15.25 -16.19 6.93
CA GLY A 143 15.81 -15.71 8.19
C GLY A 143 15.25 -14.38 8.68
N TRP A 144 14.17 -13.89 8.06
CA TRP A 144 13.48 -12.65 8.41
C TRP A 144 12.05 -12.93 8.90
N PRO A 145 11.87 -13.60 10.05
CA PRO A 145 10.55 -13.84 10.62
C PRO A 145 9.82 -12.53 10.95
N ARG A 146 8.49 -12.47 10.76
CA ARG A 146 7.70 -11.22 10.87
C ARG A 146 7.85 -10.53 12.22
N GLN A 147 7.95 -11.28 13.32
CA GLN A 147 8.07 -10.71 14.66
C GLN A 147 9.33 -9.86 14.90
N MET A 148 10.37 -9.94 14.04
CA MET A 148 11.55 -9.07 14.14
C MET A 148 11.26 -7.59 13.82
N PHE A 149 10.15 -7.34 13.15
CA PHE A 149 9.72 -6.02 12.69
C PHE A 149 8.58 -5.44 13.52
N ASP A 150 8.08 -6.19 14.52
CA ASP A 150 7.12 -5.64 15.48
C ASP A 150 7.86 -4.79 16.52
N ARG A 151 7.84 -3.47 16.32
CA ARG A 151 8.51 -2.51 17.23
C ARG A 151 7.48 -1.71 18.01
N PRO A 152 7.78 -1.35 19.27
CA PRO A 152 6.95 -0.39 20.00
C PRO A 152 6.80 0.92 19.23
N ALA A 153 5.63 1.55 19.27
CA ALA A 153 5.40 2.84 18.60
C ALA A 153 6.33 3.97 19.11
N SER A 154 6.93 3.82 20.28
CA SER A 154 7.93 4.75 20.84
C SER A 154 9.31 4.62 20.20
N ASP A 155 9.61 3.50 19.54
CA ASP A 155 10.90 3.27 18.89
C ASP A 155 10.90 3.87 17.48
N LYS A 156 11.36 5.11 17.39
CA LYS A 156 11.41 5.88 16.13
C LYS A 156 12.64 5.58 15.26
N ASN A 157 13.62 4.85 15.80
CA ASN A 157 14.91 4.61 15.14
C ASN A 157 15.03 3.20 14.57
N SER A 158 14.20 2.26 15.02
CA SER A 158 14.16 0.91 14.48
C SER A 158 13.23 0.78 13.27
N ASP A 159 13.61 -0.12 12.37
CA ASP A 159 12.73 -0.60 11.31
C ASP A 159 11.56 -1.42 11.88
N GLY A 160 10.34 -1.09 11.45
CA GLY A 160 9.09 -1.73 11.89
C GLY A 160 7.86 -1.05 11.29
N GLY A 161 6.64 -1.39 11.69
CA GLY A 161 5.42 -0.72 11.22
C GLY A 161 4.59 -1.57 10.27
N THR A 162 3.37 -1.13 9.94
CA THR A 162 2.42 -1.86 9.08
C THR A 162 3.07 -2.34 7.77
N VAL A 163 4.08 -1.58 7.30
CA VAL A 163 4.83 -1.77 6.05
C VAL A 163 5.86 -2.91 6.10
N TRP A 164 6.49 -3.20 7.24
CA TRP A 164 7.66 -4.11 7.27
C TRP A 164 7.31 -5.59 7.35
N GLU A 165 6.15 -5.91 7.90
CA GLU A 165 5.57 -7.25 7.75
C GLU A 165 5.40 -7.61 6.27
N GLN A 166 5.01 -6.63 5.48
CA GLN A 166 4.73 -6.77 4.06
C GLN A 166 6.02 -6.88 3.26
N TRP A 167 7.15 -6.35 3.73
CA TRP A 167 8.48 -6.66 3.16
C TRP A 167 8.68 -8.16 3.11
N CYS A 168 8.66 -8.81 4.27
CA CYS A 168 8.91 -10.26 4.39
C CYS A 168 8.00 -11.08 3.50
N VAL A 169 6.76 -10.65 3.37
CA VAL A 169 5.70 -11.36 2.67
C VAL A 169 5.75 -11.12 1.15
N THR A 170 6.08 -9.90 0.74
CA THR A 170 6.13 -9.50 -0.68
C THR A 170 7.48 -9.85 -1.34
N ARG A 171 8.56 -9.93 -0.55
CA ARG A 171 9.85 -10.56 -0.92
C ARG A 171 9.71 -12.02 -1.32
N ASP A 172 8.63 -12.62 -0.84
CA ASP A 172 8.37 -14.05 -0.92
C ASP A 172 7.09 -14.36 -1.71
N ILE A 173 6.69 -13.45 -2.61
CA ILE A 173 5.66 -13.72 -3.61
C ILE A 173 6.18 -14.88 -4.43
N ARG A 174 5.84 -16.11 -4.03
CA ARG A 174 6.11 -17.39 -4.68
C ARG A 174 4.76 -18.02 -4.99
N PRO A 175 4.59 -18.75 -6.10
CA PRO A 175 3.29 -19.38 -6.39
C PRO A 175 2.84 -20.35 -5.28
N SER A 176 3.80 -20.87 -4.50
CA SER A 176 3.59 -21.78 -3.37
C SER A 176 3.50 -21.09 -2.00
N SER A 177 3.61 -19.76 -1.90
CA SER A 177 3.56 -19.03 -0.61
C SER A 177 2.15 -18.50 -0.34
N PRO A 178 1.36 -19.12 0.57
CA PRO A 178 -0.01 -18.68 0.83
C PRO A 178 -0.08 -17.27 1.42
N ILE A 179 0.93 -16.90 2.20
CA ILE A 179 1.01 -15.59 2.85
C ILE A 179 1.32 -14.52 1.81
N GLY A 180 2.35 -14.73 0.97
CA GLY A 180 2.71 -13.82 -0.14
C GLY A 180 1.58 -13.62 -1.14
N ASP A 181 0.89 -14.71 -1.50
CA ASP A 181 -0.28 -14.66 -2.37
C ASP A 181 -1.42 -13.84 -1.76
N SER A 182 -1.72 -14.04 -0.47
CA SER A 182 -2.78 -13.30 0.23
C SER A 182 -2.49 -11.79 0.31
N ALA A 183 -1.23 -11.39 0.51
CA ALA A 183 -0.83 -9.99 0.50
C ALA A 183 -0.96 -9.37 -0.89
N LEU A 184 -0.51 -10.07 -1.93
CA LEU A 184 -0.62 -9.57 -3.30
C LEU A 184 -2.08 -9.47 -3.76
N ARG A 185 -2.93 -10.44 -3.40
CA ARG A 185 -4.38 -10.38 -3.62
C ARG A 185 -4.98 -9.18 -2.90
N ALA A 186 -4.67 -8.99 -1.62
CA ALA A 186 -5.16 -7.85 -0.85
C ALA A 186 -4.73 -6.51 -1.47
N TYR A 187 -3.48 -6.41 -1.96
CA TYR A 187 -3.01 -5.24 -2.68
C TYR A 187 -3.81 -4.99 -3.97
N LEU A 188 -4.05 -6.02 -4.79
CA LEU A 188 -4.87 -5.88 -6.00
C LEU A 188 -6.29 -5.40 -5.67
N THR A 189 -6.95 -6.00 -4.67
CA THR A 189 -8.28 -5.59 -4.21
C THR A 189 -8.29 -4.12 -3.80
N LEU A 190 -7.26 -3.67 -3.06
CA LEU A 190 -7.15 -2.29 -2.61
C LEU A 190 -6.93 -1.32 -3.78
N VAL A 191 -6.07 -1.66 -4.75
CA VAL A 191 -5.86 -0.83 -5.96
C VAL A 191 -7.11 -0.77 -6.84
N SER A 192 -7.83 -1.88 -6.99
CA SER A 192 -9.12 -1.92 -7.69
C SER A 192 -10.14 -0.96 -7.06
N LEU A 193 -10.17 -0.90 -5.73
CA LEU A 193 -11.05 0.00 -4.98
C LEU A 193 -10.61 1.48 -5.04
N LEU A 194 -9.32 1.76 -4.84
CA LEU A 194 -8.79 3.11 -4.63
C LEU A 194 -8.29 3.81 -5.91
N GLY A 195 -8.00 3.05 -6.97
CA GLY A 195 -7.57 3.59 -8.26
C GLY A 195 -6.08 3.95 -8.35
N GLY A 196 -5.67 4.48 -9.51
CA GLY A 196 -4.27 4.75 -9.82
C GLY A 196 -3.66 5.89 -8.99
N ARG A 197 -4.44 6.94 -8.64
CA ARG A 197 -3.99 8.03 -7.77
C ARG A 197 -3.50 7.55 -6.39
N TYR A 198 -4.08 6.48 -5.85
CA TYR A 198 -3.57 5.84 -4.63
C TYR A 198 -2.15 5.31 -4.83
N VAL A 199 -1.96 4.50 -5.88
CA VAL A 199 -0.67 3.92 -6.24
C VAL A 199 0.35 5.03 -6.46
N ALA A 200 -0.01 6.05 -7.25
CA ALA A 200 0.83 7.19 -7.55
C ALA A 200 1.26 7.95 -6.29
N ALA A 201 0.30 8.31 -5.43
CA ALA A 201 0.59 9.10 -4.26
C ALA A 201 1.52 8.34 -3.31
N VAL A 202 1.24 7.08 -3.03
CA VAL A 202 2.08 6.28 -2.12
C VAL A 202 3.47 6.01 -2.72
N ALA A 203 3.56 5.75 -4.03
CA ALA A 203 4.82 5.52 -4.73
C ALA A 203 5.74 6.75 -4.76
N ARG A 204 5.17 7.97 -4.78
CA ARG A 204 5.93 9.22 -4.77
C ARG A 204 6.50 9.59 -3.40
N GLY A 205 6.08 8.87 -2.36
CA GLY A 205 6.39 9.14 -0.96
C GLY A 205 7.88 9.26 -0.66
N ARG A 206 8.77 8.56 -1.38
CA ARG A 206 10.20 8.62 -1.10
C ARG A 206 10.94 8.72 -2.44
N ARG A 207 11.88 9.66 -2.58
CA ARG A 207 12.74 9.75 -3.79
C ARG A 207 13.97 8.85 -3.76
N GLU A 208 14.25 8.25 -2.60
CA GLU A 208 15.35 7.32 -2.38
C GLU A 208 14.96 5.87 -2.72
N HIS A 209 15.95 4.97 -2.70
CA HIS A 209 15.76 3.54 -2.92
C HIS A 209 14.98 3.24 -4.21
N GLU A 210 15.30 3.98 -5.27
CA GLU A 210 14.85 3.72 -6.65
C GLU A 210 13.33 3.84 -6.88
N HIS A 211 12.60 4.41 -5.93
CA HIS A 211 11.16 4.69 -6.03
C HIS A 211 10.77 5.46 -7.31
N PRO A 212 11.49 6.50 -7.77
CA PRO A 212 11.16 7.17 -9.02
C PRO A 212 11.14 6.21 -10.22
N ARG A 213 12.12 5.30 -10.29
CA ARG A 213 12.21 4.28 -11.34
C ARG A 213 11.10 3.24 -11.20
N HIS A 214 10.82 2.77 -9.99
CA HIS A 214 9.73 1.83 -9.74
C HIS A 214 8.36 2.41 -10.09
N LEU A 215 8.10 3.69 -9.76
CA LEU A 215 6.89 4.39 -10.18
C LEU A 215 6.76 4.43 -11.71
N CYS A 216 7.84 4.77 -12.41
CA CYS A 216 7.86 4.76 -13.87
C CYS A 216 7.58 3.37 -14.44
N ALA A 217 8.14 2.31 -13.82
CA ALA A 217 7.87 0.93 -14.19
C ALA A 217 6.41 0.53 -13.95
N LEU A 218 5.77 1.00 -12.87
CA LEU A 218 4.34 0.77 -12.61
C LEU A 218 3.45 1.44 -13.68
N VAL A 219 3.82 2.64 -14.15
CA VAL A 219 3.12 3.33 -15.26
C VAL A 219 3.32 2.54 -16.56
N LYS A 220 4.57 2.21 -16.91
CA LYS A 220 4.92 1.42 -18.10
C LYS A 220 4.20 0.08 -18.14
N ALA A 221 4.15 -0.62 -17.01
CA ALA A 221 3.47 -1.91 -16.87
C ALA A 221 1.96 -1.78 -16.99
N GLY A 222 1.37 -0.62 -16.64
CA GLY A 222 -0.06 -0.36 -16.71
C GLY A 222 -0.80 -0.54 -15.39
N VAL A 223 -0.11 -0.51 -14.25
CA VAL A 223 -0.77 -0.56 -12.93
C VAL A 223 -1.53 0.74 -12.64
N LEU A 224 -1.01 1.87 -13.09
CA LEU A 224 -1.61 3.20 -13.06
C LEU A 224 -1.37 3.91 -14.40
N THR A 225 -2.04 5.03 -14.63
CA THR A 225 -1.83 5.87 -15.83
C THR A 225 -0.74 6.92 -15.60
N ARG A 226 -0.27 7.53 -16.70
CA ARG A 226 0.57 8.72 -16.66
C ARG A 226 -0.12 9.88 -15.94
N GLU A 227 -1.43 10.05 -16.13
CA GLU A 227 -2.22 11.08 -15.47
C GLU A 227 -2.26 10.87 -13.94
N ASP A 228 -2.47 9.64 -13.49
CA ASP A 228 -2.42 9.29 -12.07
C ASP A 228 -1.06 9.65 -11.46
N ALA A 229 0.05 9.29 -12.13
CA ALA A 229 1.40 9.59 -11.67
C ALA A 229 1.68 11.09 -11.56
N LEU A 230 1.11 11.89 -12.48
CA LEU A 230 1.24 13.34 -12.54
C LEU A 230 0.19 14.11 -11.72
N TRP A 231 -0.66 13.41 -10.97
CA TRP A 231 -1.68 14.03 -10.13
C TRP A 231 -1.05 15.08 -9.21
N ASP A 232 -1.45 16.35 -9.36
CA ASP A 232 -0.82 17.45 -8.65
C ASP A 232 -1.31 17.55 -7.21
N VAL A 233 -0.69 16.75 -6.34
CA VAL A 233 -0.96 16.70 -4.92
C VAL A 233 0.29 17.03 -4.11
N THR A 234 0.09 17.81 -3.04
CA THR A 234 1.08 18.06 -2.00
C THR A 234 0.67 17.31 -0.73
N PRO A 235 1.53 16.46 -0.16
CA PRO A 235 1.22 15.73 1.06
C PRO A 235 0.98 16.70 2.22
N ARG A 236 -0.03 16.40 3.02
CA ARG A 236 -0.28 17.03 4.31
C ARG A 236 0.47 16.24 5.38
N PRO A 237 1.17 16.90 6.33
CA PRO A 237 1.80 16.18 7.43
C PRO A 237 0.73 15.55 8.33
N ILE A 238 0.96 14.30 8.74
CA ILE A 238 0.13 13.64 9.76
C ILE A 238 0.34 14.34 11.11
N PRO A 239 -0.71 14.81 11.80
CA PRO A 239 -0.59 15.37 13.15
C PRO A 239 -0.11 14.32 14.16
N ALA A 240 0.65 14.76 15.17
CA ALA A 240 1.30 13.86 16.13
C ALA A 240 0.34 12.88 16.85
N ASP A 241 -0.87 13.32 17.18
CA ASP A 241 -1.87 12.45 17.81
C ASP A 241 -2.37 11.34 16.88
N ALA A 242 -2.57 11.66 15.60
CA ALA A 242 -2.93 10.67 14.58
C ALA A 242 -1.74 9.75 14.29
N GLU A 243 -0.52 10.29 14.22
CA GLU A 243 0.71 9.52 14.02
C GLU A 243 0.84 8.41 15.06
N ARG A 244 0.74 8.74 16.35
CA ARG A 244 0.83 7.77 17.46
C ARG A 244 -0.16 6.62 17.30
N LEU A 245 -1.38 6.89 16.85
CA LEU A 245 -2.40 5.88 16.61
C LEU A 245 -2.09 5.01 15.39
N LEU A 246 -1.58 5.60 14.31
CA LEU A 246 -1.22 4.87 13.09
C LEU A 246 -0.02 3.95 13.30
N LEU A 247 0.94 4.34 14.14
CA LEU A 247 2.09 3.50 14.52
C LEU A 247 1.70 2.25 15.30
N GLU A 248 0.45 2.17 15.78
CA GLU A 248 -0.08 0.96 16.38
C GLU A 248 -0.54 -0.06 15.32
N ALA A 249 -0.71 0.26 14.04
CA ALA A 249 -1.16 -0.72 13.05
C ALA A 249 -2.44 -1.53 13.45
N ARG A 250 -3.28 -1.00 14.35
CA ARG A 250 -4.53 -1.61 14.79
C ARG A 250 -5.69 -0.95 14.04
N PRO A 251 -6.62 -1.71 13.43
CA PRO A 251 -7.77 -1.16 12.73
C PRO A 251 -8.57 -0.12 13.52
N ALA A 252 -8.76 -0.36 14.83
CA ALA A 252 -9.48 0.56 15.70
C ALA A 252 -8.77 1.91 15.88
N ASP A 253 -7.45 1.91 15.93
CA ASP A 253 -6.66 3.13 16.07
C ASP A 253 -6.53 3.86 14.74
N SER A 254 -6.46 3.14 13.62
CA SER A 254 -6.52 3.75 12.29
C SER A 254 -7.82 4.52 12.05
N VAL A 255 -8.96 3.97 12.48
CA VAL A 255 -10.26 4.68 12.40
C VAL A 255 -10.28 5.93 13.29
N LYS A 256 -9.71 5.86 14.49
CA LYS A 256 -9.57 7.04 15.36
C LYS A 256 -8.64 8.08 14.75
N ALA A 257 -7.50 7.67 14.21
CA ALA A 257 -6.54 8.55 13.55
C ALA A 257 -7.19 9.27 12.38
N ALA A 258 -7.93 8.54 11.53
CA ALA A 258 -8.65 9.12 10.41
C ALA A 258 -9.67 10.19 10.85
N ALA A 259 -10.26 10.07 12.06
CA ALA A 259 -11.18 11.08 12.57
C ALA A 259 -10.47 12.37 13.06
N LEU A 260 -9.15 12.33 13.27
CA LEU A 260 -8.32 13.47 13.64
C LEU A 260 -7.75 14.22 12.42
N LEU A 261 -7.87 13.64 11.22
CA LEU A 261 -7.40 14.24 9.98
C LEU A 261 -8.48 15.12 9.34
N THR A 262 -8.06 16.20 8.68
CA THR A 262 -8.96 17.10 7.94
C THR A 262 -9.09 16.63 6.49
N TRP A 263 -10.29 16.22 6.11
CA TRP A 263 -10.58 15.68 4.78
C TRP A 263 -11.27 16.70 3.89
N GLU A 264 -10.92 16.69 2.60
CA GLU A 264 -11.61 17.48 1.59
C GLU A 264 -12.74 16.67 0.95
N PRO A 265 -13.98 17.20 0.87
CA PRO A 265 -15.09 16.45 0.29
C PRO A 265 -15.03 16.32 -1.24
N ARG A 266 -14.30 17.21 -1.93
CA ARG A 266 -14.37 17.37 -3.40
C ARG A 266 -13.25 16.67 -4.15
N GLU A 267 -12.08 16.54 -3.54
CA GLU A 267 -10.95 15.85 -4.13
C GLU A 267 -10.18 15.09 -3.05
N PRO A 268 -9.71 13.86 -3.31
CA PRO A 268 -8.90 13.13 -2.35
C PRO A 268 -7.66 13.93 -1.93
N CYS A 269 -7.37 14.05 -0.63
CA CYS A 269 -6.08 14.56 -0.18
C CYS A 269 -5.10 13.43 0.12
N TYR A 270 -3.81 13.74 0.32
CA TYR A 270 -2.80 12.75 0.73
C TYR A 270 -2.13 13.17 2.03
N TYR A 271 -2.03 12.24 2.99
CA TYR A 271 -1.32 12.42 4.25
C TYR A 271 -0.06 11.57 4.32
N MET A 272 1.01 12.17 4.82
CA MET A 272 2.33 11.54 4.88
C MET A 272 3.00 11.77 6.23
N PHE A 273 3.82 10.81 6.69
CA PHE A 273 4.53 10.96 7.95
C PHE A 273 5.54 12.13 7.86
N PRO A 274 5.55 13.07 8.84
CA PRO A 274 6.40 14.27 8.78
C PRO A 274 7.89 13.96 8.58
N ARG A 275 8.39 12.86 9.15
CA ARG A 275 9.81 12.47 9.08
C ARG A 275 10.33 12.14 7.67
N ARG A 276 9.45 11.96 6.69
CA ARG A 276 9.79 11.65 5.29
C ARG A 276 9.21 12.65 4.29
N ILE A 277 8.43 13.64 4.74
CA ILE A 277 7.64 14.51 3.85
C ILE A 277 8.50 15.37 2.92
N ASP A 278 9.73 15.67 3.35
CA ASP A 278 10.77 16.36 2.59
C ASP A 278 11.28 15.55 1.39
N ARG A 279 11.06 14.22 1.40
CA ARG A 279 11.45 13.29 0.33
C ARG A 279 10.37 13.05 -0.71
N TRP A 280 9.28 13.82 -0.66
CA TRP A 280 8.17 13.75 -1.61
C TRP A 280 8.61 14.09 -3.04
N SER A 281 8.21 13.27 -4.01
CA SER A 281 8.36 13.60 -5.44
C SER A 281 7.26 14.56 -5.88
N ARG A 282 7.59 15.77 -6.33
CA ARG A 282 6.60 16.68 -6.91
C ARG A 282 6.22 16.24 -8.33
N ALA A 283 5.07 16.69 -8.83
CA ALA A 283 4.61 16.32 -10.17
C ALA A 283 5.60 16.73 -11.28
N ALA A 284 6.32 17.84 -11.08
CA ALA A 284 7.39 18.26 -12.00
C ALA A 284 8.57 17.28 -12.03
N ASP A 285 8.99 16.77 -10.87
CA ASP A 285 10.07 15.78 -10.78
C ASP A 285 9.64 14.48 -11.45
N VAL A 286 8.42 14.01 -11.16
CA VAL A 286 7.85 12.80 -11.77
C VAL A 286 7.74 12.93 -13.30
N ARG A 287 7.42 14.13 -13.81
CA ARG A 287 7.41 14.38 -15.26
C ARG A 287 8.79 14.18 -15.88
N GLY A 288 9.84 14.68 -15.22
CA GLY A 288 11.22 14.47 -15.64
C GLY A 288 11.63 13.00 -15.56
N ASP A 289 11.24 12.31 -14.49
CA ASP A 289 11.52 10.88 -14.29
C ASP A 289 10.86 10.04 -15.40
N LEU A 290 9.59 10.29 -15.72
CA LEU A 290 8.86 9.59 -16.80
C LEU A 290 9.51 9.79 -18.18
N GLN A 291 10.05 10.98 -18.46
CA GLN A 291 10.80 11.25 -19.69
C GLN A 291 12.14 10.50 -19.69
N ARG A 292 12.87 10.55 -18.58
CA ARG A 292 14.18 9.90 -18.41
C ARG A 292 14.09 8.39 -18.60
N TYR A 293 13.06 7.74 -18.04
CA TYR A 293 12.88 6.29 -18.10
C TYR A 293 12.02 5.83 -19.30
N ALA A 294 11.88 6.69 -20.32
CA ALA A 294 11.20 6.40 -21.58
C ALA A 294 9.82 5.77 -21.42
N VAL A 295 9.03 6.29 -20.48
CA VAL A 295 7.64 5.88 -20.29
C VAL A 295 6.75 6.65 -21.27
N PRO A 296 6.09 5.97 -22.23
CA PRO A 296 5.25 6.63 -23.23
C PRO A 296 4.07 7.41 -22.63
#